data_AF-A0A2V8YXV4-F1
#
_entry.id   AF-A0A2V8YXV4-F1
#
_cell.length_a   1.000
_cell.length_b   1.000
_cell.length_c   1.000
_cell.angle_alpha   90.00
_cell.angle_beta   90.00
_cell.angle_gamma   90.00
#
_symmetry.space_group_name_H-M   'P 1'
#
loop_
_entity.id
_entity.type
_entity.pdbx_description
1 polymer ?
#
loop_
_entity_poly.entity_id
_entity_poly.type
_entity_poly.pdbx_seq_one_letter_code
_entity_poly.pdbx_strand_id
1 'polypeptide(L)'
;MLNPHFVGWEPMYHWTDQKIRVHALYCVMALTLAGLLQREAHRAGLELSLEAIGRELSSICEVINLYAPISGKAGRFRAATTYTEPTPTSSRLAEIFRLDDCKAR
;
A
#
# COMPACT_ATOMS: atom_id res chain seq x y z
N MET A 1 4.80 -18.67 10.85
CA MET A 1 6.02 -17.84 10.84
C MET A 1 5.65 -16.51 10.21
N LEU A 2 5.91 -15.37 10.87
CA LEU A 2 5.61 -14.04 10.32
C LEU A 2 6.41 -13.84 9.02
N ASN A 3 5.80 -13.26 7.99
CA ASN A 3 6.48 -12.99 6.72
C ASN A 3 7.69 -12.03 6.95
N PRO A 4 8.93 -12.46 6.64
CA PRO A 4 10.14 -11.64 6.84
C PRO A 4 10.14 -10.33 6.04
N HIS A 5 9.38 -10.25 4.95
CA HIS A 5 9.24 -9.04 4.14
C HIS A 5 8.16 -8.09 4.66
N PHE A 6 7.29 -8.56 5.56
CA PHE A 6 6.23 -7.74 6.15
C PHE A 6 6.63 -7.20 7.54
N VAL A 7 7.39 -7.97 8.31
CA VAL A 7 7.87 -7.64 9.66
C VAL A 7 9.28 -8.20 9.88
N GLY A 8 10.20 -7.86 8.98
CA GLY A 8 11.58 -8.34 9.00
C GLY A 8 12.39 -7.77 10.17
N TRP A 9 12.97 -8.67 10.96
CA TRP A 9 13.92 -8.36 12.02
C TRP A 9 15.36 -8.58 11.52
N GLU A 10 15.87 -7.78 10.58
CA GLU A 10 17.28 -7.88 10.13
C GLU A 10 17.91 -6.51 9.77
N PRO A 11 19.16 -6.18 10.18
CA PRO A 11 19.99 -6.70 11.28
C PRO A 11 20.25 -5.65 12.40
N MET A 12 20.36 -6.16 13.64
CA MET A 12 20.46 -5.40 14.91
C MET A 12 21.85 -4.88 15.29
N TYR A 13 22.86 -4.93 14.41
CA TYR A 13 24.26 -4.71 14.82
C TYR A 13 24.57 -3.28 15.30
N HIS A 14 23.67 -2.31 15.10
CA HIS A 14 23.86 -0.90 15.49
C HIS A 14 22.67 -0.30 16.27
N TRP A 15 21.72 -1.13 16.72
CA TRP A 15 20.50 -0.66 17.36
C TRP A 15 20.63 -0.69 18.88
N THR A 16 20.31 0.43 19.53
CA THR A 16 20.21 0.49 20.99
C THR A 16 18.92 -0.20 21.46
N ASP A 17 18.86 -0.61 22.73
CA ASP A 17 17.66 -1.22 23.33
C ASP A 17 16.39 -0.38 23.12
N GLN A 18 16.54 0.95 23.10
CA GLN A 18 15.45 1.86 22.79
C GLN A 18 14.92 1.65 21.36
N LYS A 19 15.80 1.53 20.36
CA LYS A 19 15.40 1.30 18.95
C LYS A 19 14.73 -0.06 18.77
N ILE A 20 15.21 -1.09 19.47
CA ILE A 20 14.60 -2.43 19.46
C ILE A 20 13.18 -2.38 20.02
N ARG A 21 12.96 -1.69 21.16
CA ARG A 21 11.62 -1.54 21.74
C ARG A 21 10.65 -0.78 20.83
N VAL A 22 11.11 0.31 20.21
CA VAL A 22 10.29 1.06 19.24
C VAL A 22 9.95 0.20 18.03
N HIS A 23 10.91 -0.60 17.54
CA HIS A 23 10.68 -1.55 16.46
C HIS A 23 9.61 -2.58 16.78
N ALA A 24 9.77 -3.28 17.90
CA ALA A 24 8.78 -4.25 18.37
C ALA A 24 7.38 -3.62 18.49
N LEU A 25 7.28 -2.39 19.01
CA LEU A 25 6.02 -1.67 19.12
C LEU A 25 5.37 -1.45 17.74
N TYR A 26 6.09 -0.87 16.78
CA TYR A 26 5.48 -0.61 15.46
C TYR A 26 5.19 -1.90 14.69
N CYS A 27 5.97 -2.97 14.88
CA CYS A 27 5.68 -4.28 14.31
C CYS A 27 4.35 -4.84 14.83
N VAL A 28 4.11 -4.76 16.14
CA VAL A 28 2.84 -5.19 16.75
C VAL A 28 1.68 -4.32 16.24
N MET A 29 1.87 -3.00 16.16
CA MET A 29 0.86 -2.09 15.59
C MET A 29 0.54 -2.45 14.13
N ALA A 30 1.57 -2.65 13.30
CA ALA A 30 1.40 -3.02 11.89
C ALA A 30 0.64 -4.34 11.73
N LEU A 31 0.98 -5.38 12.49
CA LEU A 31 0.27 -6.66 12.47
C LEU A 31 -1.17 -6.54 12.96
N THR A 32 -1.41 -5.72 13.97
CA THR A 32 -2.76 -5.49 14.51
C THR A 32 -3.63 -4.81 13.46
N LEU A 33 -3.12 -3.75 12.81
CA LEU A 33 -3.82 -3.05 11.73
C LEU A 33 -4.05 -3.98 10.52
N ALA A 34 -3.04 -4.75 10.14
CA ALA A 34 -3.12 -5.74 9.08
C ALA A 34 -4.22 -6.80 9.35
N GLY A 35 -4.28 -7.32 10.57
CA GLY A 35 -5.34 -8.24 10.99
C GLY A 35 -6.73 -7.61 10.99
N LEU A 36 -6.84 -6.32 11.33
CA LEU A 36 -8.10 -5.58 11.21
C LEU A 36 -8.55 -5.47 9.75
N LEU A 37 -7.65 -5.09 8.83
CA LEU A 37 -7.94 -5.04 7.40
C LEU A 37 -8.42 -6.40 6.87
N GLN A 38 -7.71 -7.47 7.24
CA GLN A 38 -8.12 -8.83 6.87
C GLN A 38 -9.50 -9.19 7.42
N ARG A 39 -9.79 -8.85 8.68
CA ARG A 39 -11.10 -9.10 9.28
C ARG A 39 -12.22 -8.33 8.60
N GLU A 40 -12.02 -7.06 8.24
CA GLU A 40 -13.03 -6.28 7.53
C GLU A 40 -13.27 -6.81 6.11
N ALA A 41 -12.22 -7.27 5.41
CA ALA A 41 -12.36 -7.95 4.12
C ALA A 41 -13.19 -9.24 4.23
N HIS A 42 -12.91 -10.08 5.23
CA HIS A 42 -13.70 -11.29 5.49
C HIS A 42 -15.17 -10.96 5.82
N ARG A 43 -15.42 -9.93 6.63
CA ARG A 43 -16.80 -9.48 6.95
C ARG A 43 -17.58 -9.03 5.71
N ALA A 44 -16.88 -8.52 4.71
CA ALA A 44 -17.47 -8.15 3.42
C ALA A 44 -17.58 -9.32 2.43
N GLY A 45 -17.24 -10.55 2.85
CA GLY A 45 -17.31 -11.77 2.03
C GLY A 45 -16.08 -12.03 1.17
N LEU A 46 -14.97 -11.29 1.37
CA LEU A 46 -13.69 -11.55 0.72
C LEU A 46 -12.76 -12.37 1.62
N GLU A 47 -12.72 -13.67 1.37
CA GLU A 47 -11.82 -14.60 2.06
C GLU A 47 -10.42 -14.55 1.42
N LEU A 48 -9.57 -13.64 1.89
CA LEU A 48 -8.22 -13.40 1.37
C LEU A 48 -7.17 -13.51 2.47
N SER A 49 -6.00 -14.07 2.13
CA SER A 49 -4.85 -13.99 3.03
C SER A 49 -4.35 -12.55 3.13
N LEU A 50 -3.70 -12.21 4.24
CA LEU A 50 -3.10 -10.88 4.42
C LEU A 50 -2.10 -10.52 3.29
N GLU A 51 -1.32 -11.50 2.83
CA GLU A 51 -0.41 -11.33 1.69
C GLU A 51 -1.16 -11.04 0.38
N ALA A 52 -2.29 -11.73 0.16
CA ALA A 52 -3.12 -11.48 -1.02
C ALA A 52 -3.73 -10.08 -0.97
N ILE A 53 -4.24 -9.65 0.19
CA ILE A 53 -4.73 -8.27 0.38
C ILE A 53 -3.62 -7.27 0.08
N GLY A 54 -2.43 -7.47 0.65
CA GLY A 54 -1.27 -6.60 0.40
C GLY A 54 -0.90 -6.52 -1.08
N ARG A 55 -0.93 -7.65 -1.80
CA ARG A 55 -0.66 -7.71 -3.24
C ARG A 55 -1.71 -6.96 -4.06
N GLU A 56 -3.00 -7.18 -3.80
CA GLU A 56 -4.08 -6.48 -4.52
C GLU A 56 -4.08 -4.97 -4.24
N LEU A 57 -3.77 -4.55 -3.02
CA LEU A 57 -3.64 -3.12 -2.72
C LEU A 57 -2.41 -2.52 -3.40
N SER A 58 -1.31 -3.29 -3.48
CA SER A 58 -0.07 -2.85 -4.14
C SER A 58 -0.18 -2.76 -5.66
N SER A 59 -1.22 -3.34 -6.27
CA SER A 59 -1.48 -3.16 -7.71
C SER A 59 -2.15 -1.81 -8.03
N ILE A 60 -2.70 -1.13 -7.02
CA ILE A 60 -3.32 0.20 -7.18
C ILE A 60 -2.20 1.23 -7.18
N CYS A 61 -1.72 1.59 -8.38
CA CYS A 61 -0.67 2.59 -8.55
C CYS A 61 -1.21 3.84 -9.22
N GLU A 62 -0.66 4.99 -8.83
CA GLU A 62 -0.81 6.24 -9.56
C GLU A 62 0.28 6.33 -10.64
N VAL A 63 -0.12 6.63 -11.87
CA VAL A 63 0.72 6.73 -13.06
C VAL A 63 0.68 8.15 -13.59
N ILE A 64 1.85 8.78 -13.73
CA ILE A 64 1.99 10.12 -14.27
C ILE A 64 2.45 10.02 -15.72
N ASN A 65 1.55 10.32 -16.65
CA ASN A 65 1.85 10.42 -18.08
C ASN A 65 2.44 11.79 -18.41
N LEU A 66 3.66 11.80 -18.94
CA LEU A 66 4.34 13.02 -19.35
C LEU A 66 4.27 13.17 -20.87
N TYR A 67 3.53 14.19 -21.31
CA TYR A 67 3.42 14.53 -22.72
C TYR A 67 4.42 15.62 -23.08
N ALA A 68 5.26 15.32 -24.08
CA ALA A 68 6.18 16.28 -24.66
C ALA A 68 5.41 17.40 -25.40
N PRO A 69 5.95 18.64 -25.45
CA PRO A 69 5.35 19.71 -26.21
C PRO A 69 5.32 19.39 -27.72
N ILE A 70 4.19 19.72 -28.38
CA ILE A 70 3.87 19.37 -29.78
C ILE A 70 4.79 20.06 -30.80
N SER A 71 5.45 21.15 -30.42
CA SER A 71 6.47 21.83 -31.22
C SER A 71 7.80 21.63 -30.52
N GLY A 72 8.82 21.10 -31.21
CA GLY A 72 10.16 20.73 -30.70
C GLY A 72 11.01 21.84 -30.06
N LYS A 73 10.38 22.86 -29.49
CA LYS A 73 10.96 23.83 -28.58
C LYS A 73 11.01 23.24 -27.17
N ALA A 74 12.13 23.47 -26.48
CA ALA A 74 12.26 23.18 -25.05
C ALA A 74 11.12 23.87 -24.28
N GLY A 75 10.17 23.08 -23.78
CA GLY A 75 8.98 23.56 -23.07
C GLY A 75 8.59 22.58 -21.97
N ARG A 76 7.77 23.03 -21.01
CA ARG A 76 7.39 22.23 -19.85
C ARG A 76 6.54 21.03 -20.26
N PHE A 77 6.91 19.83 -19.81
CA PHE A 77 6.08 18.63 -19.98
C PHE A 77 4.70 18.85 -19.36
N ARG A 78 3.66 18.39 -20.06
CA ARG A 78 2.31 18.33 -19.49
C ARG A 78 2.19 17.00 -18.78
N ALA A 79 1.96 17.04 -17.48
CA ALA A 79 1.66 15.86 -16.70
C ALA A 79 0.14 15.61 -16.70
N ALA A 80 -0.28 14.39 -16.96
CA ALA A 80 -1.62 13.91 -16.66
C ALA A 80 -1.50 12.70 -15.75
N THR A 81 -2.27 12.69 -14.66
CA THR A 81 -2.22 11.61 -13.68
C THR A 81 -3.41 10.68 -13.87
N THR A 82 -3.17 9.38 -13.85
CA THR A 82 -4.19 8.32 -13.92
C THR A 82 -3.86 7.22 -12.93
N TYR A 83 -4.81 6.36 -12.58
CA TYR A 83 -4.52 5.14 -11.83
C TYR A 83 -4.39 3.93 -12.75
N THR A 84 -3.68 2.90 -12.31
CA THR A 84 -3.71 1.57 -12.93
C THR A 84 -5.14 1.04 -12.99
N GLU A 85 -5.50 0.34 -14.07
CA GLU A 85 -6.77 -0.37 -14.16
C GLU A 85 -6.90 -1.36 -13.00
N PRO A 86 -7.88 -1.19 -12.11
CA PRO A 86 -7.99 -2.03 -10.94
C PRO A 86 -8.57 -3.40 -11.32
N THR A 87 -8.06 -4.45 -10.69
CA THR A 87 -8.69 -5.78 -10.74
C THR A 87 -10.06 -5.70 -10.05
N PRO A 88 -10.97 -6.65 -10.31
CA PRO A 88 -12.23 -6.71 -9.57
C PRO A 88 -12.01 -6.80 -8.04
N THR A 89 -11.00 -7.53 -7.62
CA THR A 89 -10.64 -7.71 -6.21
C THR A 89 -10.06 -6.43 -5.61
N SER A 90 -9.13 -5.75 -6.28
CA SER A 90 -8.54 -4.50 -5.78
C SER A 90 -9.56 -3.36 -5.74
N SER A 91 -10.48 -3.29 -6.72
CA SER A 91 -11.63 -2.37 -6.69
C SER A 91 -12.50 -2.62 -5.48
N ARG A 92 -12.83 -3.88 -5.21
CA ARG A 92 -13.67 -4.25 -4.07
C ARG A 92 -12.98 -3.94 -2.73
N LEU A 93 -11.68 -4.19 -2.63
CA LEU A 93 -10.90 -3.83 -1.45
C LEU A 93 -10.83 -2.30 -1.25
N ALA A 94 -10.69 -1.52 -2.33
CA ALA A 94 -10.71 -0.06 -2.27
C ALA A 94 -12.05 0.48 -1.75
N GLU A 95 -13.17 -0.13 -2.16
CA GLU A 95 -14.52 0.18 -1.65
C GLU A 95 -14.64 -0.17 -0.15
N ILE A 96 -14.28 -1.40 0.24
CA ILE A 96 -14.37 -1.87 1.63
C ILE A 96 -13.55 -0.99 2.58
N PHE A 97 -12.33 -0.62 2.17
CA PHE A 97 -11.44 0.23 2.95
C PHE A 97 -11.65 1.72 2.74
N ARG A 98 -12.63 2.12 1.91
CA ARG A 98 -12.99 3.51 1.61
C ARG A 98 -11.79 4.36 1.16
N LEU A 99 -10.94 3.80 0.31
CA LEU A 99 -9.70 4.46 -0.12
C LEU A 99 -9.95 5.69 -1.00
N ASP A 100 -11.13 5.80 -1.62
CA ASP A 100 -11.50 6.97 -2.42
C ASP A 100 -11.69 8.24 -1.59
N ASP A 101 -12.06 8.10 -0.30
CA ASP A 101 -12.20 9.24 0.61
C ASP A 101 -10.82 9.90 0.90
N CYS A 102 -9.72 9.16 0.73
CA CYS A 102 -8.36 9.66 0.94
C CYS A 102 -7.86 10.58 -0.19
N LYS A 103 -8.54 10.63 -1.34
CA LYS A 103 -8.13 11.46 -2.49
C LYS A 103 -8.46 12.96 -2.32
N ALA A 104 -9.14 13.35 -1.24
CA ALA A 104 -9.71 14.69 -1.06
C ALA A 104 -8.91 15.64 -0.14
N ARG A 105 -7.64 15.34 0.19
CA ARG A 105 -6.81 16.21 1.04
C ARG A 105 -5.40 16.37 0.49
#